data_AF-A0A527SA61-F1
#
_entry.id   AF-A0A527SA61-F1
#
_cell.length_a   1.000
_cell.length_b   1.000
_cell.length_c   1.000
_cell.angle_alpha   90.00
_cell.angle_beta   90.00
_cell.angle_gamma   90.00
#
_symmetry.space_group_name_H-M   'P 1'
#
loop_
_entity.id
_entity.type
_entity.pdbx_description
1 polymer ?
#
loop_
_entity_poly.entity_id
_entity_poly.type
_entity_poly.pdbx_seq_one_letter_code
_entity_poly.pdbx_strand_id
1 'polypeptide(L)'
;MTLNGWIQILVYCGILLLLVKPLGGYMHRVFKGDRTLLSPVLVPIERGLYRLAGTSEKEEQHWAAYATGMLLFNLAGFLVLYALQRLQGALPYNPAGMAAVEPELAFNTAASFVTNTNWQNYGGESTMSYL
;
A
#
# COMPACT_ATOMS: atom_id res chain seq x y z
N MET A 1 -1.59 3.75 -36.97
CA MET A 1 -1.45 4.71 -35.84
C MET A 1 -2.12 6.02 -36.24
N THR A 2 -3.08 6.52 -35.47
CA THR A 2 -3.83 7.75 -35.78
C THR A 2 -3.12 8.97 -35.18
N LEU A 3 -3.35 10.18 -35.73
CA LEU A 3 -2.84 11.43 -35.18
C LEU A 3 -3.27 11.63 -33.71
N ASN A 4 -4.51 11.24 -33.38
CA ASN A 4 -5.02 11.28 -32.01
C ASN A 4 -4.20 10.39 -31.06
N GLY A 5 -3.83 9.18 -31.47
CA GLY A 5 -2.99 8.29 -30.66
C GLY A 5 -1.61 8.89 -30.36
N TRP A 6 -0.99 9.56 -31.34
CA TRP A 6 0.27 10.26 -31.14
C TRP A 6 0.13 11.44 -30.15
N ILE A 7 -0.93 12.23 -30.27
CA ILE A 7 -1.21 13.33 -29.34
C ILE A 7 -1.39 12.80 -27.91
N GLN A 8 -2.17 11.72 -27.73
CA GLN A 8 -2.38 11.11 -26.41
C GLN A 8 -1.07 10.64 -25.76
N ILE A 9 -0.19 9.98 -26.52
CA ILE A 9 1.12 9.55 -26.02
C ILE A 9 1.98 10.75 -25.61
N LEU A 10 2.05 11.79 -26.46
CA LEU A 10 2.84 12.98 -26.17
C LEU A 10 2.32 13.74 -24.95
N VAL A 11 1.00 13.89 -24.81
CA VAL A 11 0.38 14.52 -23.65
C VAL A 11 0.63 13.71 -22.39
N TYR A 12 0.46 12.38 -22.44
CA TYR A 12 0.75 11.49 -21.31
C TYR A 12 2.20 11.61 -20.84
N CYS A 13 3.16 11.48 -21.77
CA CYS A 13 4.58 11.60 -21.46
C CYS A 13 4.93 13.01 -20.95
N GLY A 14 4.34 14.05 -21.54
CA GLY A 14 4.52 15.43 -21.11
C GLY A 14 4.08 15.65 -19.67
N ILE A 15 2.87 15.20 -19.31
CA ILE A 15 2.35 15.27 -17.94
C ILE A 15 3.24 14.48 -16.98
N LEU A 16 3.64 13.25 -17.35
CA LEU A 16 4.51 12.42 -16.51
C LEU A 16 5.83 13.14 -16.20
N LEU A 17 6.52 13.65 -17.22
CA LEU A 17 7.79 14.36 -17.05
C LEU A 17 7.64 15.64 -16.22
N LEU A 18 6.52 16.37 -16.39
CA LEU A 18 6.22 17.55 -15.58
C LEU A 18 6.05 17.19 -14.09
N LEU A 19 5.49 16.02 -13.77
CA LEU A 19 5.29 15.55 -12.39
C LEU A 19 6.54 14.93 -11.75
N VAL A 20 7.47 14.40 -12.54
CA VAL A 20 8.71 13.77 -12.02
C VAL A 20 9.51 14.75 -11.16
N LYS A 21 9.70 16.00 -11.60
CA LYS A 21 10.53 16.98 -10.88
C LYS A 21 9.94 17.40 -9.51
N PRO A 22 8.67 17.83 -9.40
CA PRO A 22 8.11 18.21 -8.11
C PRO A 22 8.00 17.02 -7.15
N LEU A 23 7.56 15.85 -7.62
CA LEU A 23 7.41 14.67 -6.77
C LEU A 23 8.77 14.10 -6.35
N GLY A 24 9.69 13.93 -7.30
CA GLY A 24 11.05 13.43 -7.02
C GLY A 24 11.83 14.36 -6.09
N GLY A 25 11.73 15.68 -6.29
CA GLY A 25 12.34 16.66 -5.40
C GLY A 25 11.72 16.71 -4.00
N TYR A 26 10.45 16.33 -3.86
CA TYR A 26 9.83 16.11 -2.54
C TYR A 26 10.36 14.83 -1.89
N MET A 27 10.34 13.69 -2.60
CA MET A 27 10.84 12.40 -2.08
C MET A 27 12.31 12.48 -1.67
N HIS A 28 13.16 13.15 -2.46
CA HIS A 28 14.56 13.37 -2.11
C HIS A 28 14.73 14.07 -0.76
N ARG A 29 13.96 15.14 -0.52
CA ARG A 29 13.99 15.87 0.76
C ARG A 29 13.50 15.00 1.92
N VAL A 30 12.42 14.24 1.72
CA VAL A 30 11.89 13.33 2.74
C VAL A 30 12.91 12.26 3.12
N PHE A 31 13.50 11.57 2.14
CA PHE A 31 14.46 10.49 2.40
C PHE A 31 15.79 10.98 3.00
N LYS A 32 16.16 12.24 2.77
CA LYS A 32 17.34 12.85 3.39
C LYS A 32 17.05 13.41 4.80
N GLY A 33 15.78 13.51 5.20
CA GLY A 33 15.37 14.16 6.45
C GLY A 33 15.37 15.70 6.39
N ASP A 34 15.36 16.28 5.19
CA ASP A 34 15.29 17.73 5.01
C ASP A 34 13.86 18.25 5.28
N ARG A 35 13.73 19.52 5.70
CA ARG A 35 12.41 20.15 5.85
C ARG A 35 11.68 20.27 4.50
N THR A 36 10.44 19.81 4.48
CA THR A 36 9.50 19.99 3.38
C THR A 36 8.44 21.04 3.74
N LEU A 37 7.63 21.44 2.75
CA LEU A 37 6.53 22.37 2.98
C LEU A 37 5.48 21.83 3.98
N LEU A 38 5.35 20.50 4.06
CA LEU A 38 4.41 19.83 4.95
C LEU A 38 4.99 19.53 6.34
N SER A 39 6.31 19.72 6.53
CA SER A 39 6.98 19.41 7.79
C SER A 39 6.40 20.11 9.02
N PRO A 40 5.91 21.37 8.98
CA PRO A 40 5.33 22.00 10.17
C PRO A 40 4.10 21.25 10.73
N VAL A 41 3.37 20.54 9.88
CA VAL A 41 2.16 19.78 10.25
C VAL A 41 2.45 18.30 10.46
N LEU A 42 3.23 17.68 9.56
CA LEU A 42 3.47 16.24 9.60
C LEU A 42 4.49 15.81 10.67
N VAL A 43 5.56 16.59 10.88
CA VAL A 43 6.60 16.20 11.85
C VAL A 43 6.08 16.05 13.29
N PRO A 44 5.19 16.95 13.81
CA PRO A 44 4.57 16.72 15.10
C PRO A 44 3.74 15.43 15.18
N ILE A 45 3.03 15.08 14.10
CA ILE A 45 2.21 13.86 14.02
C ILE A 45 3.12 12.63 13.98
N GLU A 46 4.14 12.64 13.13
CA GLU A 46 5.16 11.58 13.05
C GLU A 46 5.80 11.32 14.40
N ARG A 47 6.20 12.38 15.13
CA ARG A 47 6.76 12.25 16.49
C ARG A 47 5.78 11.63 17.47
N GLY A 48 4.48 11.91 17.32
CA GLY A 48 3.44 11.24 18.10
C GLY A 48 3.39 9.75 17.80
N LEU A 49 3.36 9.38 16.51
CA LEU A 49 3.33 7.98 16.06
C LEU A 49 4.60 7.22 16.47
N TYR A 50 5.78 7.82 16.33
CA TYR A 50 7.05 7.22 16.76
C TYR A 50 7.05 6.94 18.26
N ARG A 51 6.56 7.87 19.08
CA ARG A 51 6.43 7.65 20.53
C ARG A 51 5.47 6.51 20.86
N LEU A 52 4.34 6.41 20.16
CA LEU A 52 3.38 5.31 20.35
C LEU A 52 3.96 3.96 19.92
N ALA A 53 4.75 3.95 18.84
CA ALA A 53 5.46 2.77 18.37
C ALA A 53 6.72 2.43 19.20
N GLY A 54 7.11 3.31 20.14
CA GLY A 54 8.32 3.13 20.96
C GLY A 54 9.62 3.26 20.18
N THR A 55 9.62 3.99 19.05
CA THR A 55 10.80 4.21 18.18
C THR A 55 11.08 5.70 17.99
N SER A 56 12.10 6.04 17.23
CA SER A 56 12.59 7.41 17.03
C SER A 56 13.08 7.64 15.60
N GLU A 57 12.87 8.85 15.09
CA GLU A 57 13.38 9.31 13.78
C GLU A 57 14.92 9.28 13.66
N LYS A 58 15.63 9.11 14.79
CA LYS A 58 17.10 9.12 14.86
C LYS A 58 17.73 7.73 14.97
N GLU A 59 16.90 6.68 15.05
CA GLU A 59 17.38 5.30 15.15
C GLU A 59 17.70 4.77 13.76
N GLU A 60 18.98 4.50 13.50
CA GLU A 60 19.42 3.80 12.30
C GLU A 60 19.17 2.30 12.47
N GLN A 61 18.67 1.65 11.41
CA GLN A 61 18.46 0.20 11.40
C GLN A 61 19.56 -0.51 10.62
N HIS A 62 20.13 -1.56 11.21
CA HIS A 62 20.99 -2.46 10.46
C HIS A 62 20.16 -3.20 9.39
N TRP A 63 20.75 -3.47 8.22
CA TRP A 63 20.03 -4.07 7.08
C TRP A 63 19.30 -5.37 7.43
N ALA A 64 19.87 -6.19 8.33
CA ALA A 64 19.25 -7.44 8.75
C ALA A 64 17.97 -7.18 9.56
N ALA A 65 17.99 -6.21 10.48
CA ALA A 65 16.81 -5.81 11.24
C ALA A 65 15.73 -5.23 10.32
N TYR A 66 16.12 -4.42 9.34
CA TYR A 66 15.21 -3.88 8.32
C TYR A 66 14.56 -5.00 7.49
N ALA A 67 15.37 -5.93 6.96
CA ALA A 67 14.88 -7.05 6.16
C ALA A 67 13.95 -7.96 6.95
N THR A 68 14.32 -8.31 8.19
CA THR A 68 13.46 -9.10 9.08
C THR A 68 12.17 -8.37 9.41
N GLY A 69 12.22 -7.07 9.72
CA GLY A 69 11.04 -6.24 9.97
C GLY A 69 10.09 -6.21 8.77
N MET A 70 10.63 -6.00 7.57
CA MET A 70 9.87 -6.04 6.32
C MET A 70 9.18 -7.40 6.11
N LEU A 71 9.91 -8.51 6.30
CA LEU A 71 9.35 -9.86 6.13
C LEU A 71 8.26 -10.17 7.16
N LEU A 72 8.48 -9.83 8.44
CA LEU A 72 7.50 -10.02 9.50
C LEU A 72 6.25 -9.17 9.29
N PHE A 73 6.40 -7.92 8.84
CA PHE A 73 5.27 -7.05 8.52
C PHE A 73 4.44 -7.61 7.37
N ASN A 74 5.09 -8.09 6.31
CA ASN A 74 4.39 -8.74 5.19
C ASN A 74 3.69 -10.04 5.63
N LEU A 75 4.34 -10.86 6.45
CA LEU A 75 3.73 -12.07 7.00
C LEU A 75 2.50 -11.73 7.86
N ALA A 76 2.58 -10.72 8.71
CA ALA A 76 1.46 -10.24 9.52
C ALA A 76 0.32 -9.73 8.62
N GLY A 77 0.62 -8.91 7.61
CA GLY A 77 -0.34 -8.43 6.62
C GLY A 77 -1.03 -9.57 5.86
N PHE A 78 -0.27 -10.60 5.48
CA PHE A 78 -0.79 -11.80 4.83
C PHE A 78 -1.77 -12.55 5.73
N LEU A 79 -1.41 -12.79 7.00
CA LEU A 79 -2.27 -13.48 7.95
C LEU A 79 -3.55 -12.69 8.24
N VAL A 80 -3.44 -11.38 8.40
CA VAL A 80 -4.60 -10.49 8.61
C VAL A 80 -5.51 -10.53 7.38
N LEU A 81 -4.98 -10.35 6.18
CA LEU A 81 -5.78 -10.33 4.95
C LEU A 81 -6.39 -11.70 4.62
N TYR A 82 -5.68 -12.79 4.91
CA TYR A 82 -6.21 -14.15 4.81
C TYR A 82 -7.36 -14.35 5.79
N ALA A 83 -7.19 -13.96 7.05
CA ALA A 83 -8.23 -14.06 8.08
C ALA A 83 -9.46 -13.21 7.73
N LEU A 84 -9.28 -11.98 7.23
CA LEU A 84 -10.39 -11.13 6.77
C LEU A 84 -11.24 -11.84 5.73
N GLN A 85 -10.61 -12.44 4.71
CA GLN A 85 -11.33 -13.17 3.65
C GLN A 85 -12.00 -14.45 4.15
N ARG A 86 -11.34 -15.19 5.05
CA ARG A 86 -11.88 -16.43 5.64
C ARG A 86 -13.00 -16.18 6.63
N LEU A 87 -13.01 -15.02 7.28
CA LEU A 87 -14.01 -14.63 8.27
C LEU A 87 -15.05 -13.65 7.71
N GLN A 88 -14.93 -13.25 6.44
CA GLN A 88 -15.76 -12.24 5.77
C GLN A 88 -17.27 -12.42 6.03
N GLY A 89 -17.76 -13.66 6.01
CA GLY A 89 -19.18 -13.94 6.23
C GLY A 89 -19.71 -13.52 7.61
N ALA A 90 -18.84 -13.39 8.61
CA ALA A 90 -19.18 -12.95 9.97
C ALA A 90 -18.78 -11.50 10.26
N LEU A 91 -18.07 -10.84 9.33
CA LEU A 91 -17.58 -9.48 9.51
C LEU A 91 -18.66 -8.43 9.16
N PRO A 92 -18.59 -7.23 9.76
CA PRO A 92 -19.50 -6.14 9.40
C PRO A 92 -19.24 -5.67 7.96
N TYR A 93 -20.15 -4.83 7.44
CA TYR A 93 -20.09 -4.30 6.08
C TYR A 93 -20.24 -5.36 4.97
N ASN A 94 -21.08 -6.36 5.23
CA ASN A 94 -21.47 -7.39 4.28
C ASN A 94 -22.98 -7.34 3.96
N PRO A 95 -23.49 -6.27 3.31
CA PRO A 95 -24.92 -6.13 3.01
C PRO A 95 -25.44 -7.16 2.00
N ALA A 96 -24.55 -7.69 1.16
CA ALA A 96 -24.87 -8.71 0.16
C ALA A 96 -24.83 -10.15 0.71
N GLY A 97 -24.43 -10.34 1.98
CA GLY A 97 -24.38 -11.65 2.60
C GLY A 97 -23.33 -12.60 1.98
N MET A 98 -22.21 -12.06 1.51
CA MET A 98 -21.12 -12.84 0.93
C MET A 98 -20.60 -13.87 1.94
N ALA A 99 -20.41 -15.11 1.49
CA ALA A 99 -19.83 -16.17 2.31
C ALA A 99 -18.32 -15.94 2.53
N ALA A 100 -17.72 -16.80 3.35
CA ALA A 100 -16.27 -16.87 3.49
C ALA A 100 -15.61 -17.28 2.16
N VAL A 101 -14.55 -16.58 1.76
CA VAL A 101 -13.81 -16.86 0.52
C VAL A 101 -13.05 -18.17 0.66
N GLU A 102 -13.19 -19.12 -0.27
CA GLU A 102 -12.56 -20.44 -0.22
C GLU A 102 -11.05 -20.40 0.14
N PRO A 103 -10.50 -21.36 0.92
CA PRO A 103 -9.15 -21.29 1.47
C PRO A 103 -8.05 -21.05 0.44
N GLU A 104 -8.09 -21.71 -0.71
CA GLU A 104 -7.09 -21.58 -1.76
C GLU A 104 -7.15 -20.19 -2.42
N LEU A 105 -8.37 -19.69 -2.64
CA LEU A 105 -8.60 -18.37 -3.22
C LEU A 105 -8.18 -17.26 -2.25
N ALA A 106 -8.52 -17.40 -0.98
CA ALA A 106 -8.12 -16.47 0.07
C ALA A 106 -6.59 -16.43 0.23
N PHE A 107 -5.93 -17.59 0.15
CA PHE A 107 -4.47 -17.70 0.19
C PHE A 107 -3.84 -16.98 -1.01
N ASN A 108 -4.29 -17.30 -2.24
CA ASN A 108 -3.77 -16.69 -3.46
C ASN A 108 -3.94 -15.17 -3.46
N THR A 109 -5.13 -14.72 -3.08
CA THR A 109 -5.48 -13.29 -3.03
C THR A 109 -4.66 -12.57 -1.96
N ALA A 110 -4.59 -13.12 -0.74
CA ALA A 110 -3.79 -12.52 0.32
C ALA A 110 -2.31 -12.42 -0.06
N ALA A 111 -1.75 -13.48 -0.66
CA ALA A 111 -0.37 -13.47 -1.15
C ALA A 111 -0.20 -12.38 -2.22
N SER A 112 -1.09 -12.32 -3.20
CA SER A 112 -0.97 -11.41 -4.33
C SER A 112 -1.00 -9.92 -3.94
N PHE A 113 -1.85 -9.55 -2.99
CA PHE A 113 -1.95 -8.18 -2.50
C PHE A 113 -0.72 -7.81 -1.65
N VAL A 114 -0.27 -8.69 -0.76
CA VAL A 114 0.92 -8.46 0.06
C VAL A 114 2.19 -8.39 -0.78
N THR A 115 2.28 -9.17 -1.86
CA THR A 115 3.39 -9.08 -2.83
C THR A 115 3.21 -7.95 -3.85
N ASN A 116 2.25 -7.04 -3.65
CA ASN A 116 1.96 -5.89 -4.52
C ASN A 116 1.76 -6.27 -6.00
N THR A 117 1.25 -7.48 -6.24
CA THR A 117 0.94 -8.01 -7.58
C THR A 117 -0.50 -7.73 -7.96
N ASN A 118 -1.42 -7.81 -7.00
CA ASN A 118 -2.84 -7.54 -7.15
C ASN A 118 -3.50 -8.36 -8.28
N TRP A 119 -3.08 -9.61 -8.43
CA TRP A 119 -3.73 -10.61 -9.28
C TRP A 119 -5.09 -10.96 -8.71
N GLN A 120 -6.08 -11.09 -9.60
CA GLN A 120 -7.46 -11.39 -9.26
C GLN A 120 -7.99 -12.50 -10.17
N ASN A 121 -8.29 -13.65 -9.58
CA ASN A 121 -8.96 -14.79 -10.23
C ASN A 121 -10.39 -15.01 -9.69
N TYR A 122 -11.04 -13.93 -9.24
CA TYR A 122 -12.38 -13.91 -8.70
C TYR A 122 -13.15 -12.68 -9.20
N GLY A 123 -14.48 -12.74 -9.19
CA GLY A 123 -15.33 -11.56 -9.44
C GLY A 123 -15.45 -10.73 -8.17
N GLY A 124 -15.00 -9.47 -8.18
CA GLY A 124 -14.98 -8.63 -6.98
C GLY A 124 -16.37 -8.47 -6.36
N GLU A 125 -17.37 -8.17 -7.19
CA GLU A 125 -18.75 -7.90 -6.81
C GLU A 125 -19.54 -9.15 -6.39
N SER A 126 -19.03 -10.35 -6.70
CA SER A 126 -19.67 -11.63 -6.38
C SER A 126 -18.95 -12.42 -5.28
N THR A 127 -17.74 -12.00 -4.90
CA THR A 127 -16.87 -12.75 -3.97
C THR A 127 -16.51 -11.97 -2.72
N MET A 128 -16.26 -10.66 -2.84
CA MET A 128 -15.75 -9.84 -1.73
C MET A 128 -16.85 -8.97 -1.11
N SER A 129 -16.81 -8.83 0.21
CA SER A 129 -17.60 -7.84 0.95
C SER A 129 -16.89 -6.48 0.94
N TYR A 130 -17.42 -5.48 1.64
CA TYR A 130 -16.84 -4.13 1.61
C TYR A 130 -15.67 -3.94 2.57
N LEU A 131 -15.55 -4.80 3.61
CA LEU A 131 -14.43 -4.78 4.56
C LEU A 131 -13.26 -5.62 4.00
#